data_AF-A0A9P7VED3-F1
#
_entry.id   AF-A0A9P7VED3-F1
#
_cell.length_a   1.000
_cell.length_b   1.000
_cell.length_c   1.000
_cell.angle_alpha   90.00
_cell.angle_beta   90.00
_cell.angle_gamma   90.00
#
_symmetry.space_group_name_H-M   'P 1'
#
loop_
_entity.id
_entity.type
_entity.pdbx_description
1 polymer ?
#
loop_
_entity_poly.entity_id
_entity_poly.type
_entity_poly.pdbx_seq_one_letter_code
_entity_poly.pdbx_strand_id
1 'polypeptide(L)'
;MNQIDPAEYVEAPEGVETLRFNDAVQQAKFELGVCMAVYKWEELNTAVENSWGGPNSSEKRDWISGIVIELFNEKIVDVTLIEETLLYAMVDEFDTEIDNDSALEIGALVIKFYKQVMLQQYGVIESMYHSWVNKKNTGDGAPKVVIAADPNNPDVSDEDDDEDDDGNINDDMNDSMDIEPESKQGPIVDDDGFELVQKKGRRR
;
A
#
# COMPACT_ATOMS: atom_id res chain seq x y z
N MET A 1 1.55 1.80 28.56
CA MET A 1 2.69 1.95 27.64
C MET A 1 3.56 0.72 27.80
N ASN A 2 3.59 -0.17 26.80
CA ASN A 2 4.65 -1.18 26.75
C ASN A 2 5.94 -0.41 26.51
N GLN A 3 6.85 -0.44 27.47
CA GLN A 3 8.18 0.12 27.27
C GLN A 3 8.89 -0.80 26.27
N ILE A 4 9.04 -0.33 25.03
CA ILE A 4 9.85 -1.01 24.02
C ILE A 4 11.30 -0.72 24.35
N ASP A 5 12.14 -1.76 24.33
CA ASP A 5 13.58 -1.61 24.48
C ASP A 5 14.19 -1.49 23.08
N PRO A 6 14.71 -0.32 22.68
CA PRO A 6 15.32 -0.14 21.36
C PRO A 6 16.56 -1.03 21.15
N ALA A 7 17.22 -1.44 22.24
CA ALA A 7 18.36 -2.33 22.21
C ALA A 7 17.97 -3.81 22.17
N GLU A 8 16.67 -4.14 22.09
CA GLU A 8 16.25 -5.53 21.96
C GLU A 8 16.76 -6.13 20.65
N TYR A 9 17.41 -7.28 20.73
CA TYR A 9 18.02 -7.94 19.58
C TYR A 9 17.76 -9.45 19.55
N VAL A 10 18.05 -10.04 18.40
CA VAL A 10 18.13 -11.49 18.19
C VAL A 10 19.49 -11.81 17.58
N GLU A 11 20.07 -12.91 18.03
CA GLU A 11 21.38 -13.40 17.55
C GLU A 11 21.26 -14.86 17.13
N ALA A 12 21.91 -15.21 16.02
CA ALA A 12 21.96 -16.57 15.53
C ALA A 12 22.75 -17.47 16.49
N PRO A 13 22.34 -18.75 16.68
CA PRO A 13 23.07 -19.70 17.54
C PRO A 13 24.55 -19.85 17.15
N GLU A 14 25.39 -20.25 18.10
CA GLU A 14 26.82 -20.50 17.82
C GLU A 14 27.00 -21.48 16.64
N GLY A 15 27.69 -21.02 15.59
CA GLY A 15 27.95 -21.79 14.38
C GLY A 15 26.97 -21.55 13.23
N VAL A 16 25.95 -20.69 13.39
CA VAL A 16 25.06 -20.26 12.32
C VAL A 16 25.41 -18.82 11.92
N GLU A 17 25.55 -18.58 10.61
CA GLU A 17 25.95 -17.27 10.06
C GLU A 17 24.76 -16.33 9.83
N THR A 18 23.53 -16.86 9.81
CA THR A 18 22.31 -16.12 9.47
C THR A 18 21.19 -16.41 10.47
N LEU A 19 20.28 -15.46 10.67
CA LEU A 19 19.05 -15.68 11.45
C LEU A 19 17.95 -16.45 10.67
N ARG A 20 18.18 -16.82 9.41
CA ARG A 20 17.19 -17.62 8.67
C ARG A 20 16.92 -18.98 9.32
N PHE A 21 15.66 -19.39 9.29
CA PHE A 21 15.25 -20.70 9.74
C PHE A 21 15.59 -21.76 8.69
N ASN A 22 16.16 -22.89 9.14
CA ASN A 22 16.42 -24.04 8.27
C ASN A 22 15.13 -24.79 7.89
N ASP A 23 14.09 -24.69 8.72
CA ASP A 23 12.76 -25.24 8.42
C ASP A 23 11.97 -24.26 7.55
N ALA A 24 11.60 -24.71 6.35
CA ALA A 24 10.82 -23.93 5.40
C ALA A 24 9.46 -23.46 5.96
N VAL A 25 8.85 -24.24 6.86
CA VAL A 25 7.57 -23.87 7.48
C VAL A 25 7.77 -22.73 8.47
N GLN A 26 8.81 -22.81 9.31
CA GLN A 26 9.16 -21.73 10.24
C GLN A 26 9.52 -20.46 9.48
N GLN A 27 10.34 -20.58 8.43
CA GLN A 27 10.73 -19.46 7.58
C GLN A 27 9.51 -18.78 6.96
N ALA A 28 8.59 -19.54 6.36
CA ALA A 28 7.37 -18.98 5.76
C ALA A 28 6.46 -18.30 6.80
N LYS A 29 6.37 -18.83 8.03
CA LYS A 29 5.61 -18.21 9.12
C LYS A 29 6.25 -16.91 9.59
N PHE A 30 7.57 -16.85 9.64
CA PHE A 30 8.30 -15.63 9.96
C PHE A 30 8.09 -14.56 8.89
N GLU A 31 8.27 -14.90 7.61
CA GLU A 31 8.05 -13.99 6.48
C GLU A 31 6.61 -13.44 6.49
N LEU A 32 5.62 -14.31 6.73
CA LEU A 32 4.23 -13.87 6.93
C LEU A 32 4.09 -12.89 8.11
N GLY A 33 4.76 -13.16 9.22
CA GLY A 33 4.77 -12.28 10.39
C GLY A 33 5.33 -10.89 10.08
N VAL A 34 6.41 -10.81 9.30
CA VAL A 34 6.99 -9.54 8.85
C VAL A 34 6.00 -8.78 7.97
N CYS A 35 5.41 -9.43 6.97
CA CYS A 35 4.39 -8.80 6.13
C CYS A 35 3.24 -8.27 6.98
N MET A 36 2.73 -9.05 7.94
CA MET A 36 1.64 -8.59 8.81
C MET A 36 2.04 -7.43 9.72
N ALA A 37 3.29 -7.35 10.18
CA ALA A 37 3.79 -6.21 10.93
C ALA A 37 3.83 -4.94 10.06
N VAL A 38 4.37 -5.03 8.84
CA VAL A 38 4.45 -3.90 7.90
C VAL A 38 3.05 -3.42 7.48
N TYR A 39 2.13 -4.33 7.22
CA TYR A 39 0.73 -4.00 6.90
C TYR A 39 -0.06 -3.41 8.07
N LYS A 40 0.41 -3.58 9.30
CA LYS A 40 -0.18 -2.94 10.48
C LYS A 40 0.31 -1.49 10.65
N TRP A 41 1.38 -1.09 9.98
CA TRP A 41 1.94 0.23 10.12
C TRP A 41 1.05 1.28 9.46
N GLU A 42 0.42 2.12 10.28
CA GLU A 42 -0.61 3.07 9.82
C GLU A 42 -0.01 4.20 8.97
N GLU A 43 1.21 4.64 9.26
CA GLU A 43 1.94 5.66 8.51
C GLU A 43 2.20 5.21 7.07
N LEU A 44 2.68 3.97 6.89
CA LEU A 44 2.87 3.39 5.56
C LEU A 44 1.55 3.13 4.84
N ASN A 45 0.51 2.66 5.55
CA ASN A 45 -0.82 2.49 4.95
C ASN A 45 -1.37 3.83 4.45
N THR A 46 -1.24 4.89 5.25
CA THR A 46 -1.64 6.26 4.87
C THR A 46 -0.89 6.72 3.63
N ALA A 47 0.43 6.51 3.56
CA ALA A 47 1.24 6.88 2.41
C ALA A 47 0.86 6.11 1.14
N VAL A 48 0.51 4.83 1.27
CA VAL A 48 0.04 3.99 0.17
C VAL A 48 -1.33 4.45 -0.34
N GLU A 49 -2.28 4.70 0.57
CA GLU A 49 -3.64 5.13 0.25
C GLU A 49 -3.67 6.49 -0.44
N ASN A 50 -2.84 7.43 0.01
CA ASN A 50 -2.71 8.74 -0.61
C ASN A 50 -1.76 8.75 -1.82
N SER A 51 -1.25 7.58 -2.24
CA SER A 51 -0.35 7.43 -3.39
C SER A 51 0.90 8.32 -3.33
N TRP A 52 1.44 8.56 -2.13
CA TRP A 52 2.66 9.37 -1.96
C TRP A 52 3.88 8.73 -2.65
N GLY A 53 3.90 7.40 -2.73
CA GLY A 53 4.90 6.63 -3.51
C GLY A 53 4.56 6.45 -5.00
N GLY A 54 3.55 7.16 -5.52
CA GLY A 54 3.07 7.03 -6.89
C GLY A 54 2.16 5.81 -7.14
N PRO A 55 1.88 5.46 -8.41
CA PRO A 55 0.90 4.43 -8.77
C PRO A 55 1.27 3.02 -8.29
N ASN A 56 2.56 2.78 -7.99
CA ASN A 56 3.08 1.50 -7.52
C ASN A 56 3.25 1.48 -5.99
N SER A 57 2.62 2.38 -5.25
CA SER A 57 2.75 2.50 -3.78
C SER A 57 2.46 1.17 -3.06
N SER A 58 1.46 0.41 -3.52
CA SER A 58 1.15 -0.91 -2.96
C SER A 58 2.26 -1.93 -3.18
N GLU A 59 2.94 -1.89 -4.33
CA GLU A 59 4.08 -2.78 -4.62
C GLU A 59 5.29 -2.39 -3.76
N LYS A 60 5.51 -1.09 -3.56
CA LYS A 60 6.56 -0.57 -2.67
C LYS A 60 6.38 -1.04 -1.22
N ARG A 61 5.13 -1.10 -0.71
CA ARG A 61 4.85 -1.70 0.61
C ARG A 61 5.29 -3.17 0.70
N ASP A 62 5.02 -3.96 -0.33
CA ASP A 62 5.43 -5.36 -0.36
C ASP A 62 6.96 -5.49 -0.47
N TRP A 63 7.60 -4.60 -1.23
CA TRP A 63 9.06 -4.48 -1.29
C TRP A 63 9.69 -4.15 0.07
N ILE A 64 9.08 -3.23 0.85
CA ILE A 64 9.53 -2.92 2.23
C ILE A 64 9.52 -4.17 3.11
N SER A 65 8.49 -5.02 2.98
CA SER A 65 8.45 -6.29 3.72
C SER A 65 9.62 -7.19 3.33
N GLY A 66 9.98 -7.21 2.04
CA GLY A 66 11.14 -7.96 1.52
C GLY A 66 12.46 -7.51 2.12
N ILE A 67 12.77 -6.22 2.11
CA ILE A 67 14.04 -5.71 2.65
C ILE A 67 14.17 -5.98 4.16
N VAL A 68 13.07 -5.91 4.92
CA VAL A 68 13.08 -6.24 6.36
C VAL A 68 13.33 -7.74 6.57
N ILE A 69 12.77 -8.61 5.73
CA ILE A 69 13.07 -10.05 5.76
C ILE A 69 14.55 -10.30 5.46
N GLU A 70 15.12 -9.57 4.51
CA GLU A 70 16.53 -9.72 4.12
C GLU A 70 17.51 -9.34 5.23
N LEU A 71 17.15 -8.46 6.18
CA LEU A 71 17.97 -8.16 7.36
C LEU A 71 18.30 -9.44 8.17
N PHE A 72 17.42 -10.44 8.17
CA PHE A 72 17.64 -11.70 8.90
C PHE A 72 18.59 -12.66 8.17
N ASN A 73 19.20 -12.24 7.06
CA ASN A 73 20.39 -12.88 6.52
C ASN A 73 21.63 -12.56 7.37
N GLU A 74 21.59 -11.51 8.18
CA GLU A 74 22.65 -11.17 9.11
C GLU A 74 22.63 -12.08 10.35
N LYS A 75 23.75 -12.08 11.08
CA LYS A 75 23.90 -12.86 12.32
C LYS A 75 23.16 -12.24 13.51
N ILE A 76 23.10 -10.91 13.55
CA ILE A 76 22.50 -10.13 14.64
C ILE A 76 21.61 -9.08 14.01
N VAL A 77 20.38 -8.98 14.49
CA VAL A 77 19.42 -7.95 14.11
C VAL A 77 18.81 -7.40 15.39
N ASP A 78 18.85 -6.09 15.54
CA ASP A 78 18.22 -5.35 16.63
C ASP A 78 17.00 -4.55 16.14
N VAL A 79 16.21 -4.05 17.10
CA VAL A 79 15.01 -3.26 16.79
C VAL A 79 15.37 -1.97 16.03
N THR A 80 16.44 -1.29 16.44
CA THR A 80 16.88 -0.04 15.80
C THR A 80 17.26 -0.23 14.33
N LEU A 81 17.91 -1.34 13.97
CA LEU A 81 18.25 -1.64 12.57
C LEU A 81 16.99 -1.77 11.70
N ILE A 82 15.94 -2.43 12.21
CA ILE A 82 14.67 -2.57 11.49
C ILE A 82 13.96 -1.22 11.39
N GLU A 83 13.92 -0.46 12.49
CA GLU A 83 13.36 0.89 12.53
C GLU A 83 14.02 1.81 11.50
N GLU A 84 15.36 1.92 11.53
CA GLU A 84 16.12 2.74 10.59
C GLU A 84 15.84 2.33 9.14
N THR A 85 15.78 1.01 8.86
CA THR A 85 15.47 0.50 7.52
C THR A 85 14.07 0.92 7.06
N LEU A 86 13.07 0.88 7.95
CA LEU A 86 11.70 1.33 7.65
C LEU A 86 11.63 2.84 7.42
N LEU A 87 12.30 3.63 8.26
CA LEU A 87 12.35 5.09 8.14
C LEU A 87 13.04 5.52 6.85
N TYR A 88 14.19 4.93 6.51
CA TYR A 88 14.88 5.22 5.25
C TYR A 88 14.03 4.85 4.04
N ALA A 89 13.31 3.72 4.08
CA ALA A 89 12.41 3.34 3.00
C ALA A 89 11.24 4.35 2.83
N MET A 90 10.70 4.89 3.93
CA MET A 90 9.65 5.91 3.85
C MET A 90 10.14 7.22 3.25
N VAL A 91 11.37 7.63 3.54
CA VAL A 91 11.97 8.82 2.93
C VAL A 91 12.25 8.58 1.44
N ASP A 92 12.89 7.46 1.09
CA ASP A 92 13.32 7.20 -0.30
C ASP A 92 12.15 6.89 -1.24
N GLU A 93 11.19 6.09 -0.80
CA GLU A 93 10.11 5.59 -1.66
C GLU A 93 8.82 6.42 -1.60
N PHE A 94 8.59 7.14 -0.50
CA PHE A 94 7.36 7.89 -0.23
C PHE A 94 7.58 9.38 0.09
N ASP A 95 8.83 9.87 0.06
CA ASP A 95 9.19 11.27 0.39
C ASP A 95 8.56 11.74 1.72
N THR A 96 8.51 10.83 2.70
CA THR A 96 7.82 11.04 3.98
C THR A 96 8.79 10.87 5.14
N GLU A 97 8.95 11.94 5.91
CA GLU A 97 9.67 11.90 7.19
C GLU A 97 8.70 11.52 8.31
N ILE A 98 9.06 10.50 9.09
CA ILE A 98 8.30 10.03 10.24
C ILE A 98 9.10 10.35 11.50
N ASP A 99 8.54 11.23 12.35
CA ASP A 99 9.17 11.73 13.59
C ASP A 99 8.42 11.22 14.84
N ASN A 100 7.87 10.02 14.76
CA ASN A 100 7.20 9.35 15.88
C ASN A 100 7.80 7.96 16.10
N ASP A 101 7.49 7.35 17.25
CA ASP A 101 8.00 6.03 17.61
C ASP A 101 7.28 4.87 16.89
N SER A 102 6.48 5.12 15.85
CA SER A 102 5.66 4.08 15.19
C SER A 102 6.53 3.01 14.52
N ALA A 103 7.61 3.41 13.84
CA ALA A 103 8.56 2.51 13.20
C ALA A 103 9.25 1.60 14.24
N LEU A 104 9.60 2.15 15.41
CA LEU A 104 10.14 1.41 16.54
C LEU A 104 9.17 0.32 17.02
N GLU A 105 7.86 0.62 17.09
CA GLU A 105 6.84 -0.37 17.45
C GLU A 105 6.77 -1.53 16.45
N ILE A 106 6.93 -1.24 15.15
CA ILE A 106 6.97 -2.26 14.10
C ILE A 106 8.24 -3.10 14.21
N GLY A 107 9.40 -2.49 14.42
CA GLY A 107 10.67 -3.21 14.62
C GLY A 107 10.61 -4.18 15.80
N ALA A 108 10.08 -3.71 16.95
CA ALA A 108 9.88 -4.56 18.12
C ALA A 108 8.88 -5.70 17.86
N LEU A 109 7.84 -5.45 17.07
CA LEU A 109 6.87 -6.47 16.69
C LEU A 109 7.51 -7.57 15.82
N VAL A 110 8.38 -7.19 14.87
CA VAL A 110 9.12 -8.13 14.02
C VAL A 110 10.05 -9.01 14.86
N ILE A 111 10.82 -8.42 15.78
CA ILE A 111 11.69 -9.18 16.70
C ILE A 111 10.87 -10.13 17.58
N LYS A 112 9.71 -9.69 18.06
CA LYS A 112 8.79 -10.53 18.83
C LYS A 112 8.27 -11.71 17.99
N PHE A 113 7.91 -11.51 16.73
CA PHE A 113 7.50 -12.60 15.85
C PHE A 113 8.62 -13.59 15.60
N TYR A 114 9.85 -13.11 15.37
CA TYR A 114 11.00 -13.99 15.25
C TYR A 114 11.14 -14.91 16.48
N LYS A 115 11.10 -14.34 17.69
CA LYS A 115 11.17 -15.11 18.95
C LYS A 115 10.02 -16.11 19.09
N GLN A 116 8.81 -15.76 18.68
CA GLN A 116 7.66 -16.67 18.72
C GLN A 116 7.80 -17.83 17.72
N VAL A 117 8.30 -17.55 16.51
CA VAL A 117 8.55 -18.58 15.49
C VAL A 117 9.66 -19.54 15.94
N MET A 118 10.71 -19.03 16.60
CA MET A 118 11.73 -19.88 17.23
C MET A 118 11.11 -20.86 18.25
N LEU A 119 10.09 -20.41 19.00
CA LEU A 119 9.35 -21.23 19.96
C LEU A 119 8.22 -22.06 19.34
N GLN A 120 8.09 -22.07 18.00
CA GLN A 120 7.01 -22.73 17.25
C GLN A 120 5.59 -22.28 17.64
N GLN A 121 5.45 -21.02 18.05
CA GLN A 121 4.17 -20.40 18.40
C GLN A 121 3.72 -19.46 17.28
N TYR A 122 2.70 -19.86 16.53
CA TYR A 122 2.22 -19.09 15.36
C TYR A 122 0.90 -18.35 15.60
N GLY A 123 0.29 -18.52 16.78
CA GLY A 123 -1.08 -18.05 17.03
C GLY A 123 -1.28 -16.54 16.85
N VAL A 124 -0.27 -15.72 17.20
CA VAL A 124 -0.37 -14.26 17.02
C VAL A 124 -0.30 -13.87 15.54
N ILE A 125 0.62 -14.46 14.79
CA ILE A 125 0.80 -14.22 13.35
C ILE A 125 -0.46 -14.65 12.59
N GLU A 126 -0.99 -15.83 12.90
CA GLU A 126 -2.21 -16.35 12.28
C GLU A 126 -3.43 -15.50 12.61
N SER A 127 -3.59 -15.07 13.87
CA SER A 127 -4.67 -14.17 14.27
C SER A 127 -4.61 -12.82 13.54
N MET A 128 -3.40 -12.27 13.36
CA MET A 128 -3.20 -11.01 12.64
C MET A 128 -3.53 -11.18 11.15
N TYR A 129 -3.08 -12.27 10.53
CA TYR A 129 -3.43 -12.60 9.14
C TYR A 129 -4.93 -12.77 8.94
N HIS A 130 -5.62 -13.51 9.80
CA HIS A 130 -7.08 -13.65 9.72
C HIS A 130 -7.81 -12.31 9.86
N SER A 131 -7.33 -11.44 10.76
CA SER A 131 -7.90 -10.10 10.94
C SER A 131 -7.72 -9.24 9.69
N TRP A 132 -6.54 -9.32 9.06
CA TRP A 132 -6.26 -8.63 7.80
C TRP A 132 -7.12 -9.14 6.64
N VAL A 133 -7.24 -10.46 6.47
CA VAL A 133 -8.11 -11.07 5.44
C VAL A 133 -9.56 -10.64 5.64
N ASN A 134 -10.05 -10.64 6.88
CA ASN A 134 -11.41 -10.21 7.19
C ASN A 134 -11.64 -8.73 6.84
N LYS A 135 -10.71 -7.83 7.21
CA LYS A 135 -10.78 -6.41 6.84
C LYS A 135 -10.80 -6.21 5.32
N LYS A 136 -9.98 -6.96 4.58
CA LYS A 136 -9.94 -6.92 3.12
C LYS A 136 -11.25 -7.38 2.49
N ASN A 137 -11.93 -8.36 3.09
CA ASN A 137 -13.22 -8.86 2.64
C ASN A 137 -14.41 -7.97 3.01
N THR A 138 -14.32 -7.21 4.11
CA THR A 138 -15.40 -6.31 4.56
C THR A 138 -15.35 -4.92 3.92
N GLY A 139 -14.26 -4.55 3.23
CA GLY A 139 -14.22 -3.35 2.40
C GLY A 139 -14.34 -2.03 3.17
N ASP A 140 -14.07 -2.02 4.47
CA ASP A 140 -14.02 -0.77 5.24
C ASP A 140 -12.77 0.00 4.82
N GLY A 141 -12.98 1.03 4.00
CA GLY A 141 -11.97 2.02 3.68
C GLY A 141 -11.46 2.65 4.97
N ALA A 142 -10.14 2.67 5.14
CA ALA A 142 -9.48 3.36 6.23
C ALA A 142 -9.89 4.84 6.28
N PRO A 143 -9.78 5.50 7.45
CA PRO A 143 -10.18 6.89 7.60
C PRO A 143 -9.36 7.78 6.66
N LYS A 144 -10.01 8.28 5.60
CA LYS A 144 -9.47 9.32 4.73
C LYS A 144 -9.03 10.50 5.60
N VAL A 145 -7.74 10.76 5.67
CA VAL A 145 -7.18 11.91 6.38
C VAL A 145 -7.74 13.17 5.70
N VAL A 146 -8.72 13.81 6.35
CA VAL A 146 -9.22 15.12 5.93
C VAL A 146 -8.18 16.14 6.36
N ILE A 147 -7.43 16.67 5.40
CA ILE A 147 -6.56 17.81 5.62
C ILE A 147 -7.48 18.97 6.05
N ALA A 148 -7.41 19.36 7.32
CA ALA A 148 -8.15 20.52 7.81
C ALA A 148 -7.60 21.76 7.11
N ALA A 149 -8.50 22.57 6.53
CA ALA A 149 -8.14 23.80 5.84
C ALA A 149 -7.31 24.71 6.76
N ASP A 150 -6.12 25.11 6.29
CA ASP A 150 -5.28 26.11 6.94
C ASP A 150 -6.01 27.47 6.92
N PRO A 151 -6.30 28.07 8.10
CA PRO A 151 -6.95 29.38 8.18
C PRO A 151 -6.20 30.51 7.46
N ASN A 152 -4.93 30.33 7.09
CA ASN A 152 -4.11 31.33 6.41
C ASN A 152 -3.93 31.08 4.89
N ASN A 153 -4.48 30.01 4.31
CA ASN A 153 -4.37 29.73 2.89
C ASN A 153 -5.75 29.42 2.25
N PRO A 154 -6.50 30.44 1.79
CA PRO A 154 -7.87 30.28 1.29
C PRO A 154 -7.96 29.78 -0.17
N ASP A 155 -6.97 29.05 -0.67
CA ASP A 155 -6.95 28.55 -2.06
C ASP A 155 -6.70 27.03 -2.10
N VAL A 156 -7.68 26.27 -1.64
CA VAL A 156 -7.87 24.88 -2.06
C VAL A 156 -9.27 24.76 -2.65
N SER A 157 -9.32 24.36 -3.91
CA SER A 157 -10.53 24.28 -4.72
C SER A 157 -11.53 23.29 -4.12
N ASP A 158 -12.74 23.77 -3.81
CA ASP A 158 -13.93 22.94 -3.74
C ASP A 158 -14.16 22.35 -5.14
N GLU A 159 -13.86 21.06 -5.32
CA GLU A 159 -14.49 20.30 -6.40
C GLU A 159 -15.86 19.84 -5.89
N ASP A 160 -16.85 20.57 -6.38
CA ASP A 160 -18.28 20.41 -6.13
C ASP A 160 -18.77 18.97 -6.36
N ASP A 161 -19.68 18.64 -5.47
CA ASP A 161 -20.59 17.51 -5.38
C ASP A 161 -21.59 17.54 -6.55
N ASP A 162 -21.71 16.45 -7.31
CA ASP A 162 -22.85 16.21 -8.22
C ASP A 162 -23.56 14.91 -7.79
N GLU A 163 -24.44 15.06 -6.79
CA GLU A 163 -25.61 14.20 -6.59
C GLU A 163 -26.66 14.53 -7.67
N ASP A 164 -27.09 13.54 -8.45
CA ASP A 164 -28.41 13.44 -9.11
C ASP A 164 -28.43 12.12 -9.91
N ASP A 165 -29.49 11.34 -10.10
CA ASP A 165 -30.88 11.32 -9.63
C ASP A 165 -31.40 9.95 -10.14
N ASP A 166 -32.31 9.36 -9.38
CA ASP A 166 -32.97 8.08 -9.66
C ASP A 166 -34.04 8.27 -10.76
N GLY A 167 -33.98 7.48 -11.84
CA GLY A 167 -34.93 7.71 -12.94
C GLY A 167 -34.96 6.70 -14.08
N ASN A 168 -35.77 5.66 -13.87
CA ASN A 168 -36.81 5.19 -14.80
C ASN A 168 -36.56 4.07 -15.86
N ILE A 169 -37.48 3.10 -15.75
CA ILE A 169 -38.34 2.49 -16.80
C ILE A 169 -37.78 1.29 -17.58
N ASN A 170 -38.35 0.13 -17.25
CA ASN A 170 -38.59 -0.98 -18.17
C ASN A 170 -39.39 -0.49 -19.38
N ASP A 171 -38.92 -0.71 -20.61
CA ASP A 171 -39.84 -1.09 -21.66
C ASP A 171 -39.17 -2.00 -22.71
N ASP A 172 -39.92 -3.03 -23.04
CA ASP A 172 -39.60 -4.17 -23.88
C ASP A 172 -40.30 -3.91 -25.21
N MET A 173 -39.57 -3.57 -26.29
CA MET A 173 -40.12 -3.62 -27.66
C MET A 173 -39.04 -3.78 -28.74
N ASN A 174 -39.09 -4.95 -29.34
CA ASN A 174 -38.65 -5.32 -30.69
C ASN A 174 -39.14 -4.32 -31.77
N ASP A 175 -38.25 -3.72 -32.55
CA ASP A 175 -38.43 -3.62 -34.01
C ASP A 175 -37.12 -3.32 -34.77
N SER A 176 -37.04 -3.91 -35.96
CA SER A 176 -35.94 -3.96 -36.91
C SER A 176 -35.73 -2.63 -37.64
N MET A 177 -34.53 -2.06 -37.61
CA MET A 177 -34.08 -1.08 -38.63
C MET A 177 -32.63 -1.30 -39.03
N ASP A 178 -32.47 -1.55 -40.33
CA ASP A 178 -31.23 -1.67 -41.12
C ASP A 178 -30.26 -0.52 -40.82
N ILE A 179 -29.02 -0.85 -40.42
CA ILE A 179 -27.92 0.11 -40.32
C ILE A 179 -26.91 -0.24 -41.42
N GLU A 180 -26.95 0.53 -42.51
CA GLU A 180 -25.83 0.62 -43.45
C GLU A 180 -24.61 1.23 -42.73
N PRO A 181 -23.40 0.68 -42.89
CA PRO A 181 -22.23 1.21 -42.21
C PRO A 181 -21.70 2.48 -42.91
N GLU A 182 -22.07 3.66 -42.41
CA GLU A 182 -21.33 4.89 -42.74
C GLU A 182 -19.91 4.82 -42.16
N SER A 183 -18.93 4.82 -43.07
CA SER A 183 -17.50 4.81 -42.76
C SER A 183 -17.12 6.04 -41.92
N LYS A 184 -16.70 5.82 -40.66
CA LYS A 184 -15.99 6.83 -39.87
C LYS A 184 -14.73 7.24 -40.65
N GLN A 185 -14.73 8.45 -41.22
CA GLN A 185 -13.53 9.01 -41.84
C GLN A 185 -12.50 9.22 -40.72
N GLY A 186 -11.36 8.54 -40.82
CA GLY A 186 -10.28 8.65 -39.87
C GLY A 186 -9.63 10.04 -39.88
N PRO A 187 -8.76 10.32 -38.90
CA PRO A 187 -8.07 11.60 -38.80
C PRO A 187 -7.31 11.96 -40.07
N ILE A 188 -7.50 13.18 -40.57
CA ILE A 188 -6.73 13.70 -41.70
C ILE A 188 -5.40 14.21 -41.14
N VAL A 189 -4.31 13.58 -41.57
CA VAL A 189 -2.93 13.91 -41.19
C VAL A 189 -2.26 14.65 -42.35
N ASP A 190 -1.59 15.76 -42.07
CA ASP A 190 -0.85 16.55 -43.07
C ASP A 190 0.50 15.88 -43.44
N ASP A 191 1.17 16.39 -44.48
CA ASP A 191 2.48 15.89 -44.97
C ASP A 191 3.59 15.98 -43.89
N ASP A 192 3.37 16.75 -42.82
CA ASP A 192 4.24 16.87 -41.64
C ASP A 192 3.86 15.93 -40.48
N GLY A 193 2.85 15.06 -40.62
CA GLY A 193 2.50 14.04 -39.63
C GLY A 193 1.63 14.51 -38.46
N PHE A 194 1.07 15.72 -38.53
CA PHE A 194 0.17 16.27 -37.50
C PHE A 194 -1.31 16.14 -37.89
N GLU A 195 -2.16 15.84 -36.90
CA GLU A 195 -3.61 15.71 -37.06
C GLU A 195 -4.31 17.09 -37.11
N LEU A 196 -5.08 17.33 -38.17
CA LEU A 196 -5.73 18.62 -38.41
C LEU A 196 -7.02 18.80 -37.59
N VAL A 197 -7.06 19.83 -36.73
CA VAL A 197 -8.26 20.19 -35.95
C VAL A 197 -9.39 20.72 -36.84
N GLN A 198 -10.51 19.99 -36.89
CA GLN A 198 -11.69 20.39 -37.67
C GLN A 198 -12.59 21.36 -36.88
N LYS A 199 -12.95 22.49 -37.50
CA LYS A 199 -13.86 23.47 -36.89
C LYS A 199 -15.31 22.98 -36.94
N LYS A 200 -15.92 22.79 -35.78
CA LYS A 200 -17.33 22.41 -35.62
C LYS A 200 -18.26 23.51 -36.13
N GLY A 201 -19.01 23.22 -37.20
CA GLY A 201 -19.92 24.16 -37.86
C GLY A 201 -21.08 24.60 -36.96
N ARG A 202 -21.30 25.92 -36.90
CA ARG A 202 -22.38 26.56 -36.15
C ARG A 202 -23.69 26.47 -36.94
N ARG A 203 -24.59 25.59 -36.50
CA ARG A 203 -25.95 25.44 -37.04
C ARG A 203 -26.77 26.71 -36.74
N ARG A 204 -27.38 27.32 -37.75
CA ARG A 204 -28.44 28.32 -37.63
C ARG A 204 -29.76 27.66 -38.01
#